data_AF-A0A7W1RR12-F1
#
_entry.id   AF-A0A7W1RR12-F1
#
_cell.length_a   1.000
_cell.length_b   1.000
_cell.length_c   1.000
_cell.angle_alpha   90.00
_cell.angle_beta   90.00
_cell.angle_gamma   90.00
#
_symmetry.space_group_name_H-M   'P 1'
#
loop_
_entity.id
_entity.type
_entity.pdbx_description
1 polymer ?
#
loop_
_entity_poly.entity_id
_entity_poly.type
_entity_poly.pdbx_seq_one_letter_code
_entity_poly.pdbx_strand_id
1 'polypeptide(L)'
;MSAFFVNYEDGRVATRAQLVDAGVTPPSAAPPPRPWHPIRGTGDATTLWYAVMVKRERGVFIGTLSFRHGDGHALLLERGWREVPVPEIGVDGPPAP
;
A
#
# COMPACT_ATOMS: atom_id res chain seq x y z
N MET A 1 14.90 -0.07 -3.70
CA MET A 1 14.09 0.31 -2.52
C MET A 1 12.63 0.04 -2.85
N SER A 2 12.05 -0.94 -2.19
CA SER A 2 10.64 -1.30 -2.28
C SER A 2 9.84 -0.17 -1.65
N ALA A 3 9.04 0.54 -2.43
CA ALA A 3 8.10 1.53 -1.92
C ALA A 3 6.69 1.10 -2.33
N PHE A 4 5.80 1.02 -1.35
CA PHE A 4 4.37 0.83 -1.56
C PHE A 4 3.68 2.19 -1.58
N PHE A 5 2.63 2.29 -2.37
CA PHE A 5 1.80 3.48 -2.49
C PHE A 5 0.34 3.07 -2.32
N VAL A 6 -0.44 3.92 -1.67
CA VAL A 6 -1.89 3.81 -1.57
C VAL A 6 -2.52 4.89 -2.46
N ASN A 7 -3.49 4.51 -3.26
CA ASN A 7 -4.40 5.46 -3.88
C ASN A 7 -5.41 5.91 -2.81
N TYR A 8 -5.37 7.17 -2.40
CA TYR A 8 -6.23 7.64 -1.31
C TYR A 8 -7.71 7.76 -1.68
N GLU A 9 -8.07 7.66 -2.96
CA GLU A 9 -9.46 7.78 -3.43
C GLU A 9 -10.18 6.44 -3.37
N ASP A 10 -9.50 5.34 -3.73
CA ASP A 10 -10.11 4.01 -3.88
C ASP A 10 -9.43 2.91 -3.05
N GLY A 11 -8.33 3.22 -2.36
CA GLY A 11 -7.62 2.31 -1.47
C GLY A 11 -6.82 1.21 -2.16
N ARG A 12 -6.60 1.29 -3.48
CA ARG A 12 -5.67 0.41 -4.19
C ARG A 12 -4.26 0.61 -3.67
N VAL A 13 -3.47 -0.46 -3.71
CA VAL A 13 -2.06 -0.43 -3.34
C VAL A 13 -1.21 -0.94 -4.49
N ALA A 14 -0.13 -0.24 -4.80
CA ALA A 14 0.82 -0.65 -5.82
C ALA A 14 2.26 -0.40 -5.35
N THR A 15 3.19 -1.19 -5.87
CA THR A 15 4.62 -0.92 -5.72
C THR A 15 5.08 0.13 -6.74
N ARG A 16 6.24 0.76 -6.48
CA ARG A 16 6.86 1.65 -7.47
C ARG A 16 7.06 0.99 -8.83
N ALA A 17 7.52 -0.26 -8.84
CA ALA A 17 7.78 -0.99 -10.08
C ALA A 17 6.49 -1.16 -10.90
N GLN A 18 5.39 -1.52 -10.25
CA GLN A 18 4.08 -1.67 -10.91
C GLN A 18 3.53 -0.34 -11.43
N LEU A 19 3.73 0.76 -10.71
CA LEU A 19 3.34 2.09 -11.19
C LEU A 19 4.14 2.53 -12.43
N VAL A 20 5.41 2.14 -12.51
CA VAL A 20 6.25 2.40 -13.69
C VAL A 20 5.81 1.53 -14.86
N ASP A 21 5.59 0.24 -14.61
CA ASP A 21 5.15 -0.73 -15.62
C ASP A 21 3.81 -0.35 -16.25
N ALA A 22 2.87 0.13 -15.42
CA ALA A 22 1.58 0.65 -15.86
C ALA A 22 1.64 2.06 -16.49
N GLY A 23 2.82 2.67 -16.60
CA GLY A 23 2.99 4.02 -17.17
C GLY A 23 2.43 5.16 -16.32
N VAL A 24 2.09 4.91 -15.05
CA VAL A 24 1.53 5.92 -14.12
C VAL A 24 2.60 6.92 -13.67
N THR A 25 3.84 6.47 -13.51
CA THR A 25 4.96 7.33 -13.13
C THR A 25 6.22 6.96 -13.91
N PRO A 26 7.07 7.93 -14.32
CA PRO A 26 8.35 7.59 -14.93
C PRO A 26 9.29 6.91 -13.91
N PRO A 27 10.31 6.16 -14.37
CA PRO A 27 11.30 5.51 -13.50
C PRO A 27 12.19 6.48 -12.68
N SER A 28 11.93 7.79 -12.74
CA SER A 28 12.66 8.86 -12.04
C SER A 28 12.35 8.94 -10.53
N ALA A 29 13.27 9.49 -9.74
CA ALA A 29 13.13 9.64 -8.28
C ALA A 29 11.96 10.55 -7.82
N ALA A 30 11.22 11.18 -8.75
CA ALA A 30 10.04 11.96 -8.41
C ALA A 30 8.95 11.06 -7.79
N PRO A 31 8.17 11.59 -6.83
CA PRO A 31 7.03 10.87 -6.28
C PRO A 31 5.98 10.61 -7.38
N PRO A 32 5.24 9.50 -7.32
CA PRO A 32 4.10 9.27 -8.20
C PRO A 32 3.10 10.42 -8.13
N PRO A 33 2.36 10.69 -9.23
CA PRO A 33 1.31 11.70 -9.21
C PRO A 33 0.18 11.29 -8.26
N ARG A 34 -0.60 12.28 -7.83
CA ARG A 34 -1.88 12.03 -7.15
C ARG A 34 -2.76 11.13 -8.05
N PRO A 35 -3.57 10.22 -7.47
CA PRO A 35 -3.86 10.05 -6.05
C PRO A 35 -2.90 9.11 -5.28
N TRP A 36 -1.76 8.73 -5.85
CA TRP A 36 -0.84 7.78 -5.21
C TRP A 36 0.02 8.44 -4.13
N HIS A 37 -0.16 8.00 -2.88
CA HIS A 37 0.59 8.47 -1.72
C HIS A 37 1.50 7.38 -1.15
N PRO A 38 2.74 7.70 -0.76
CA PRO A 38 3.67 6.71 -0.25
C PRO A 38 3.21 6.16 1.10
N ILE A 39 3.23 4.84 1.23
CA ILE A 39 3.10 4.15 2.51
C ILE A 39 4.46 4.20 3.18
N ARG A 40 4.54 4.83 4.36
CA ARG A 40 5.79 4.90 5.12
C ARG A 40 6.17 3.51 5.62
N GLY A 41 7.41 3.12 5.34
CA GLY A 41 7.94 1.80 5.67
C GLY A 41 9.44 1.75 5.40
N THR A 42 10.08 0.65 5.81
CA THR A 42 11.48 0.42 5.50
C THR A 42 11.63 0.09 4.01
N GLY A 43 12.66 0.61 3.34
CA GLY A 43 12.86 0.46 1.90
C GLY A 43 13.24 -0.96 1.44
N ASP A 44 13.41 -1.88 2.39
CA ASP A 44 13.67 -3.31 2.24
C ASP A 44 12.46 -4.18 2.64
N ALA A 45 11.31 -3.57 2.94
CA ALA A 45 10.11 -4.30 3.27
C ALA A 45 9.71 -5.25 2.11
N THR A 46 9.44 -6.50 2.48
CA THR A 46 8.97 -7.56 1.58
C THR A 46 7.63 -8.08 2.04
N THR A 47 6.75 -8.42 1.10
CA THR A 47 5.44 -9.00 1.40
C THR A 47 5.53 -10.38 2.06
N LEU A 48 6.71 -11.00 2.08
CA LEU A 48 6.96 -12.23 2.85
C LEU A 48 6.81 -12.03 4.36
N TRP A 49 7.27 -10.89 4.88
CA TRP A 49 7.28 -10.59 6.32
C TRP A 49 6.31 -9.48 6.70
N TYR A 50 6.09 -8.53 5.80
CA TYR A 50 5.24 -7.37 6.03
C TYR A 50 3.87 -7.55 5.37
N ALA A 51 2.84 -7.24 6.13
CA ALA A 51 1.48 -6.99 5.67
C ALA A 51 1.38 -5.53 5.25
N VAL A 52 0.80 -5.29 4.07
CA VAL A 52 0.36 -3.94 3.70
C VAL A 52 -1.05 -3.76 4.22
N MET A 53 -1.24 -2.77 5.08
CA MET A 53 -2.51 -2.51 5.75
C MET A 53 -3.10 -1.22 5.18
N VAL A 54 -4.39 -1.24 4.87
CA VAL A 54 -5.14 -0.07 4.39
C VAL A 54 -6.35 0.19 5.29
N LYS A 55 -6.67 1.46 5.52
CA LYS A 55 -7.87 1.87 6.24
C LYS A 55 -8.47 3.12 5.62
N ARG A 56 -9.79 3.21 5.60
CA ARG A 56 -10.50 4.45 5.26
C ARG A 56 -10.66 5.33 6.50
N GLU A 57 -10.13 6.54 6.43
CA GLU A 57 -10.17 7.54 7.51
C GLU A 57 -10.68 8.86 6.94
N ARG A 58 -11.76 9.41 7.51
CA ARG A 58 -12.34 10.71 7.12
C ARG A 58 -12.53 10.89 5.61
N GLY A 59 -12.92 9.82 4.91
CA GLY A 59 -13.19 9.84 3.47
C GLY A 59 -12.00 9.53 2.56
N VAL A 60 -10.78 9.39 3.09
CA VAL A 60 -9.58 9.03 2.32
C VAL A 60 -8.98 7.70 2.78
N PHE A 61 -8.27 7.01 1.89
CA PHE A 61 -7.53 5.79 2.25
C PHE A 61 -6.11 6.11 2.68
N ILE A 62 -5.70 5.53 3.81
CA ILE A 62 -4.34 5.58 4.35
C ILE A 62 -3.76 4.17 4.41
N GLY A 63 -2.43 4.09 4.27
CA GLY A 63 -1.71 2.82 4.30
C GLY A 63 -0.61 2.80 5.36
N THR A 64 -0.32 1.61 5.90
CA THR A 64 0.82 1.34 6.77
C THR A 64 1.39 -0.06 6.49
N LEU A 65 2.63 -0.29 6.91
CA LEU A 65 3.21 -1.63 6.96
C LEU A 65 3.18 -2.17 8.39
N SER A 66 2.98 -3.47 8.53
CA SER A 66 3.07 -4.19 9.82
C SER A 66 3.69 -5.56 9.59
N PHE A 67 4.33 -6.14 10.59
CA PHE A 67 4.81 -7.53 10.51
C PHE A 67 3.64 -8.52 10.61
N ARG A 68 3.53 -9.44 9.65
CA ARG A 68 2.41 -10.42 9.51
C ARG A 68 2.16 -11.31 10.73
N HIS A 69 3.22 -11.59 11.50
CA HIS A 69 3.19 -12.54 12.61
C HIS A 69 3.49 -11.87 13.96
N GLY A 70 3.23 -10.57 14.08
CA GLY A 70 3.38 -9.83 15.33
C GLY A 70 2.06 -9.24 15.83
N ASP A 71 2.01 -8.92 17.11
CA ASP A 71 0.83 -8.35 17.78
C ASP A 71 0.32 -7.05 17.11
N GLY A 72 1.22 -6.31 16.48
CA GLY A 72 0.87 -5.10 15.73
C GLY A 72 -0.08 -5.36 14.56
N HIS A 73 0.03 -6.50 13.87
CA HIS A 73 -0.90 -6.86 12.79
C HIS A 73 -2.29 -7.18 13.32
N ALA A 74 -2.40 -7.99 14.37
CA ALA A 74 -3.66 -8.29 15.04
C ALA A 74 -4.36 -7.02 15.55
N LEU A 75 -3.61 -6.12 16.21
CA LEU A 75 -4.14 -4.84 16.70
C LEU A 75 -4.66 -3.94 15.57
N LEU A 76 -4.00 -3.94 14.41
CA LEU A 76 -4.47 -3.17 13.26
C LEU A 76 -5.77 -3.74 12.70
N LEU A 77 -5.89 -5.06 12.57
CA LEU A 77 -7.13 -5.71 12.16
C LEU A 77 -8.29 -5.35 13.10
N GLU A 78 -8.08 -5.44 14.41
CA GLU A 78 -9.08 -5.04 15.42
C GLU A 78 -9.50 -3.57 15.30
N ARG A 79 -8.58 -2.70 14.90
CA ARG A 79 -8.82 -1.25 14.70
C ARG A 79 -9.45 -0.93 13.35
N GLY A 80 -9.91 -1.94 12.61
CA GLY A 80 -10.59 -1.81 11.32
C GLY A 80 -9.64 -1.54 10.16
N TRP A 81 -8.35 -1.87 10.29
CA TRP A 81 -7.47 -1.93 9.14
C TRP A 81 -7.70 -3.23 8.38
N ARG A 82 -7.61 -3.16 7.06
CA ARG A 82 -7.67 -4.30 6.15
C ARG A 82 -6.27 -4.63 5.67
N GLU A 83 -5.90 -5.90 5.73
CA GLU A 83 -4.72 -6.35 4.99
C GLU A 83 -5.02 -6.41 3.49
N VAL A 84 -4.13 -5.87 2.68
CA VAL A 84 -4.18 -6.02 1.21
C VAL A 84 -3.46 -7.32 0.83
N PRO A 85 -4.16 -8.32 0.27
CA PRO A 85 -3.54 -9.54 -0.22
C PRO A 85 -2.51 -9.26 -1.30
N VAL A 86 -1.42 -10.02 -1.33
CA VAL A 86 -0.35 -9.85 -2.35
C VAL A 86 -0.89 -9.88 -3.79
N PRO A 87 -1.84 -10.76 -4.17
CA PRO A 87 -2.42 -10.76 -5.51
C PRO A 87 -3.23 -9.50 -5.86
N GLU A 88 -3.69 -8.74 -4.86
CA GLU A 88 -4.45 -7.49 -5.04
C GLU A 88 -3.52 -6.27 -5.12
N ILE A 89 -2.22 -6.42 -4.85
CA ILE A 89 -1.25 -5.33 -4.97
C ILE A 89 -0.95 -5.11 -6.45
N GLY A 90 -1.43 -3.99 -6.99
CA GLY A 90 -1.26 -3.60 -8.38
C GLY A 90 -2.12 -2.39 -8.73
N VAL A 91 -1.84 -1.78 -9.88
CA VAL A 91 -2.63 -0.64 -10.39
C VAL A 91 -4.05 -1.09 -10.75
N ASP A 92 -4.19 -2.30 -11.25
CA ASP A 92 -5.48 -2.92 -11.60
C ASP A 92 -6.08 -3.77 -10.47
N GLY A 93 -5.56 -3.64 -9.25
CA GLY A 93 -6.10 -4.34 -8.08
C GLY A 93 -7.56 -3.94 -7.80
N PRO A 94 -8.33 -4.78 -7.08
CA PRO A 94 -9.66 -4.39 -6.64
C PRO A 94 -9.58 -3.15 -5.73
N PRO A 95 -10.54 -2.21 -5.83
CA PRO A 95 -10.62 -1.11 -4.87
C PRO A 95 -10.84 -1.68 -3.46
N ALA A 96 -10.36 -0.94 -2.45
CA ALA A 96 -10.68 -1.28 -1.08
C ALA A 96 -12.19 -1.06 -0.83
N PRO A 97 -12.83 -1.97 -0.07
CA PRO A 97 -14.23 -1.82 0.32
C PRO A 97 -14.47 -0.60 1.22
#